data_AF-A0AAN0KMQ5-F1
#
_entry.id   AF-A0AAN0KMQ5-F1
#
_cell.length_a   1.000
_cell.length_b   1.000
_cell.length_c   1.000
_cell.angle_alpha   90.00
_cell.angle_beta   90.00
_cell.angle_gamma   90.00
#
_symmetry.space_group_name_H-M   'P 1'
#
loop_
_entity.id
_entity.type
_entity.pdbx_description
1 polymer ?
#
loop_
_entity_poly.entity_id
_entity_poly.type
_entity_poly.pdbx_seq_one_letter_code
_entity_poly.pdbx_strand_id
1 'polypeptide(L)'
;MKYSKYAMCGLFCLTGLAVAQPMGSGVDSIVAPEAADESAQAAPVPLGAAVRTRFVVLPALDEEEMLAGTQAAGPALQIGAARPVAATSSVAQTSSALDWAALPGGKLVAAINIQSPGAYGLRAGVLVESLPDGALLRVYSQEHPDTIIEHDGAEINALLALNKQAGETGAAANTWWTPEVGAGDATVEVVLPVGTAPEALRMSVPLVSHIYQNLSLPTDAEWADMPQPGTAQAESCQLDATCSTEHPVLRNAVARMLYTRPDGLSYLCTGTLLNNTRNNFVPFFLTANHCISEQSAASSLQTRWFYRSTSCDSGVARPHATRHGGATLLLATDKTDSTLLRLNERPPAGVTFAGWDENFLPIDAPIHSLHHPRGGLLKYHVGMVDNYAACESDSETTFQCQVGDANGGYYRVRMTEGAAEGGSSGSALFLGDRVVGTLWGGSHSCTALIGFNFYGRLDLFFAEGASRWLAPENAL
;
A
#
# COMPACT_ATOMS: atom_id res chain seq x y z
N MET A 1 -25.13 84.88 -28.14
CA MET A 1 -25.73 84.11 -27.02
C MET A 1 -24.95 82.82 -26.84
N LYS A 2 -24.73 82.44 -25.58
CA LYS A 2 -23.96 81.32 -25.01
C LYS A 2 -24.22 79.97 -25.73
N TYR A 3 -23.33 78.99 -25.85
CA TYR A 3 -22.37 78.42 -24.90
C TYR A 3 -21.19 77.71 -25.62
N SER A 4 -20.03 77.74 -24.97
CA SER A 4 -18.82 76.93 -25.24
C SER A 4 -19.01 75.47 -24.79
N LYS A 5 -18.33 74.51 -25.45
CA LYS A 5 -17.73 73.35 -24.78
C LYS A 5 -16.62 72.70 -25.61
N TYR A 6 -15.55 72.38 -24.89
CA TYR A 6 -14.26 71.85 -25.31
C TYR A 6 -14.28 70.34 -25.62
N ALA A 7 -13.25 69.94 -26.37
CA ALA A 7 -12.65 68.63 -26.65
C ALA A 7 -12.89 67.46 -25.69
N MET A 8 -12.90 66.23 -26.25
CA MET A 8 -11.97 65.17 -25.83
C MET A 8 -11.92 64.03 -26.86
N CYS A 9 -10.70 63.68 -27.26
CA CYS A 9 -10.35 62.50 -28.04
C CYS A 9 -10.43 61.27 -27.12
N GLY A 10 -11.30 60.32 -27.42
CA GLY A 10 -11.47 59.09 -26.64
C GLY A 10 -10.40 58.07 -26.99
N LEU A 11 -9.44 57.89 -26.09
CA LEU A 11 -8.50 56.78 -26.08
C LEU A 11 -9.26 55.53 -25.60
N PHE A 12 -9.56 54.58 -26.48
CA PHE A 12 -10.09 53.27 -26.09
C PHE A 12 -8.96 52.46 -25.46
N CYS A 13 -8.84 52.54 -24.13
CA CYS A 13 -8.06 51.61 -23.34
C CYS A 13 -8.84 50.29 -23.27
N LEU A 14 -8.46 49.30 -24.07
CA LEU A 14 -8.85 47.91 -23.84
C LEU A 14 -8.17 47.45 -22.55
N THR A 15 -8.82 47.68 -21.40
CA THR A 15 -8.47 46.96 -20.17
C THR A 15 -9.00 45.54 -20.32
N GLY A 16 -8.21 44.69 -20.97
CA GLY A 16 -8.30 43.26 -20.74
C GLY A 16 -7.99 43.03 -19.27
N LEU A 17 -9.03 42.84 -18.46
CA LEU A 17 -8.89 42.17 -17.18
C LEU A 17 -8.50 40.73 -17.53
N ALA A 18 -7.20 40.50 -17.67
CA ALA A 18 -6.65 39.19 -17.39
C ALA A 18 -7.05 38.92 -15.94
N VAL A 19 -8.08 38.10 -15.76
CA VAL A 19 -8.26 37.40 -14.50
C VAL A 19 -6.99 36.57 -14.38
N ALA A 20 -6.03 37.07 -13.60
CA ALA A 20 -4.95 36.24 -13.11
C ALA A 20 -5.66 35.09 -12.39
N GLN A 21 -5.66 33.91 -13.00
CA GLN A 21 -5.94 32.70 -12.24
C GLN A 21 -4.95 32.73 -11.08
N PRO A 22 -5.39 32.52 -9.83
CA PRO A 22 -4.42 32.31 -8.76
C PRO A 22 -3.48 31.20 -9.25
N MET A 23 -2.16 31.39 -9.09
CA MET A 23 -1.21 30.31 -9.35
C MET A 23 -1.60 29.15 -8.42
N GLY A 24 -2.32 28.16 -8.94
CA GLY A 24 -2.52 26.91 -8.22
C GLY A 24 -1.17 26.24 -8.06
N SER A 25 -0.84 25.89 -6.81
CA SER A 25 0.49 25.65 -6.29
C SER A 25 0.85 24.17 -6.24
N GLY A 26 0.97 23.54 -7.41
CA GLY A 26 1.46 22.16 -7.51
C GLY A 26 2.98 22.03 -7.46
N VAL A 27 3.51 20.89 -7.03
CA VAL A 27 4.95 20.56 -7.04
C VAL A 27 5.31 19.53 -8.11
N ASP A 28 6.42 19.72 -8.83
CA ASP A 28 6.89 18.76 -9.86
C ASP A 28 7.36 17.42 -9.29
N SER A 29 7.34 16.39 -10.13
CA SER A 29 7.94 15.10 -9.81
C SER A 29 9.46 15.21 -9.65
N ILE A 30 10.02 14.52 -8.67
CA ILE A 30 11.48 14.40 -8.46
C ILE A 30 11.89 12.94 -8.36
N VAL A 31 13.07 12.60 -8.85
CA VAL A 31 13.62 11.24 -8.78
C VAL A 31 14.61 11.17 -7.63
N ALA A 32 14.46 10.16 -6.77
CA ALA A 32 15.41 9.93 -5.69
C ALA A 32 16.80 9.59 -6.27
N PRO A 33 17.88 10.21 -5.77
CA PRO A 33 19.22 9.93 -6.26
C PRO A 33 19.61 8.47 -5.98
N GLU A 34 20.36 7.87 -6.90
CA GLU A 34 20.77 6.46 -6.84
C GLU A 34 21.66 6.16 -5.61
N ALA A 35 22.34 7.17 -5.07
CA ALA A 35 23.18 7.09 -3.87
C ALA A 35 22.40 7.20 -2.54
N ALA A 36 21.06 7.30 -2.55
CA ALA A 36 20.27 7.42 -1.32
C ALA A 36 20.11 6.11 -0.52
N ASP A 37 20.50 4.98 -1.11
CA ASP A 37 20.41 3.65 -0.49
C ASP A 37 21.67 3.33 0.34
N GLU A 38 21.89 4.09 1.42
CA GLU A 38 22.93 3.74 2.42
C GLU A 38 22.46 2.64 3.39
N SER A 39 21.24 2.11 3.25
CA SER A 39 20.79 0.93 3.98
C SER A 39 21.13 -0.35 3.22
N ALA A 40 22.41 -0.59 2.97
CA ALA A 40 22.86 -1.96 2.77
C ALA A 40 22.68 -2.68 4.12
N GLN A 41 21.49 -3.25 4.36
CA GLN A 41 21.34 -4.24 5.43
C GLN A 41 22.39 -5.32 5.14
N ALA A 42 23.27 -5.55 6.13
CA ALA A 42 24.23 -6.62 6.02
C ALA A 42 23.48 -7.92 5.71
N ALA A 43 24.04 -8.76 4.85
CA ALA A 43 23.44 -10.05 4.55
C ALA A 43 23.15 -10.77 5.89
N PRO A 44 21.93 -11.31 6.08
CA PRO A 44 21.57 -12.04 7.28
C PRO A 44 22.64 -13.07 7.58
N VAL A 45 23.17 -13.07 8.81
CA VAL A 45 24.19 -14.06 9.16
C VAL A 45 23.50 -15.43 9.24
N PRO A 46 23.92 -16.44 8.45
CA PRO A 46 23.36 -17.78 8.59
C PRO A 46 23.62 -18.26 10.02
N LEU A 47 22.56 -18.57 10.76
CA LEU A 47 22.74 -19.19 12.06
C LEU A 47 23.14 -20.66 11.87
N GLY A 48 24.07 -21.13 12.70
CA GLY A 48 24.52 -22.51 12.66
C GLY A 48 23.39 -23.51 12.97
N ALA A 49 23.66 -24.81 12.78
CA ALA A 49 22.73 -25.95 12.91
C ALA A 49 22.08 -26.16 14.31
N ALA A 50 22.12 -25.17 15.20
CA ALA A 50 21.64 -25.24 16.58
C ALA A 50 20.21 -24.71 16.77
N VAL A 51 19.58 -24.10 15.75
CA VAL A 51 18.19 -23.61 15.86
C VAL A 51 17.26 -24.80 16.01
N ARG A 52 16.57 -24.87 17.15
CA ARG A 52 15.52 -25.87 17.40
C ARG A 52 14.17 -25.22 17.13
N THR A 53 13.48 -25.76 16.12
CA THR A 53 12.22 -25.20 15.65
C THR A 53 11.05 -26.05 16.12
N ARG A 54 10.10 -25.44 16.82
CA ARG A 54 8.82 -26.07 17.12
C ARG A 54 7.86 -25.87 15.94
N PHE A 55 7.38 -26.96 15.37
CA PHE A 55 6.40 -26.95 14.29
C PHE A 55 4.97 -26.97 14.84
N VAL A 56 4.14 -26.06 14.33
CA VAL A 56 2.71 -25.96 14.59
C VAL A 56 1.98 -26.08 13.26
N VAL A 57 1.30 -27.19 13.03
CA VAL A 57 0.55 -27.43 11.80
C VAL A 57 -0.92 -27.15 12.06
N LEU A 58 -1.47 -26.17 11.34
CA LEU A 58 -2.89 -25.87 11.38
C LEU A 58 -3.69 -26.93 10.60
N PRO A 59 -4.98 -27.13 10.89
CA PRO A 59 -5.85 -27.94 10.03
C PRO A 59 -5.88 -27.37 8.60
N ALA A 60 -6.42 -28.11 7.63
CA ALA A 60 -6.75 -27.51 6.33
C ALA A 60 -7.85 -26.45 6.53
N LEU A 61 -7.79 -25.37 5.75
CA LEU A 61 -8.88 -24.40 5.66
C LEU A 61 -9.90 -24.92 4.63
N ASP A 62 -11.19 -24.77 4.89
CA ASP A 62 -12.21 -25.20 3.93
C ASP A 62 -12.26 -24.23 2.73
N GLU A 63 -12.57 -24.72 1.53
CA GLU A 63 -12.62 -23.92 0.30
C GLU A 63 -13.75 -22.87 0.29
N GLU A 64 -14.88 -23.14 0.94
CA GLU A 64 -16.01 -22.23 1.12
C GLU A 64 -15.65 -21.07 2.06
N GLU A 65 -14.88 -21.33 3.14
CA GLU A 65 -14.29 -20.31 4.03
C GLU A 65 -13.27 -19.43 3.30
N MET A 66 -12.49 -19.99 2.36
CA MET A 66 -11.60 -19.21 1.49
C MET A 66 -12.40 -18.32 0.51
N LEU A 67 -13.47 -18.86 -0.07
CA LEU A 67 -14.27 -18.17 -1.09
C LEU A 67 -15.17 -17.07 -0.51
N ALA A 68 -15.65 -17.20 0.73
CA ALA A 68 -16.46 -16.18 1.39
C ALA A 68 -15.74 -14.82 1.49
N GLY A 69 -14.41 -14.80 1.64
CA GLY A 69 -13.60 -13.58 1.62
C GLY A 69 -13.28 -13.03 0.22
N THR A 70 -13.41 -13.83 -0.83
CA THR A 70 -13.08 -13.44 -2.23
C THR A 70 -14.24 -12.80 -3.00
N GLN A 71 -15.47 -13.01 -2.54
CA GLN A 71 -16.70 -12.60 -3.26
C GLN A 71 -17.23 -11.22 -2.87
N ALA A 72 -16.59 -10.57 -1.90
CA ALA A 72 -16.86 -9.19 -1.54
C ALA A 72 -16.48 -8.26 -2.70
N ALA A 73 -17.43 -7.94 -3.57
CA ALA A 73 -17.30 -6.81 -4.48
C ALA A 73 -17.13 -5.56 -3.63
N GLY A 74 -15.89 -5.05 -3.56
CA GLY A 74 -15.56 -3.86 -2.79
C GLY A 74 -14.15 -3.33 -2.83
N PRO A 75 -13.89 -2.23 -2.11
CA PRO A 75 -12.91 -1.27 -2.58
C PRO A 75 -11.48 -1.74 -2.24
N ALA A 76 -11.21 -2.50 -1.17
CA ALA A 76 -9.92 -3.18 -1.00
C ALA A 76 -10.00 -4.66 -1.42
N LEU A 77 -9.01 -5.18 -2.15
CA LEU A 77 -8.99 -6.60 -2.53
C LEU A 77 -8.51 -7.45 -1.36
N GLN A 78 -9.43 -8.13 -0.69
CA GLN A 78 -9.06 -9.13 0.31
C GLN A 78 -8.40 -10.33 -0.37
N ILE A 79 -7.31 -10.81 0.23
CA ILE A 79 -6.53 -11.95 -0.26
C ILE A 79 -6.18 -12.97 0.83
N GLY A 80 -6.51 -12.64 2.08
CA GLY A 80 -6.17 -13.47 3.22
C GLY A 80 -7.30 -13.64 4.22
N ALA A 81 -7.29 -14.80 4.88
CA ALA A 81 -8.22 -15.19 5.93
C ALA A 81 -7.50 -15.33 7.26
N ALA A 82 -8.14 -14.88 8.34
CA ALA A 82 -7.60 -14.99 9.69
C ALA A 82 -7.75 -16.42 10.20
N ARG A 83 -6.68 -17.01 10.76
CA ARG A 83 -6.70 -18.37 11.32
C ARG A 83 -6.15 -18.40 12.74
N PRO A 84 -6.92 -18.89 13.73
CA PRO A 84 -6.44 -18.98 15.11
C PRO A 84 -5.36 -20.07 15.25
N VAL A 85 -4.38 -19.80 16.11
CA VAL A 85 -3.29 -20.73 16.43
C VAL A 85 -3.35 -21.11 17.90
N ALA A 86 -4.12 -22.14 18.22
CA ALA A 86 -4.38 -22.56 19.60
C ALA A 86 -3.12 -22.97 20.37
N ALA A 87 -2.09 -23.47 19.67
CA ALA A 87 -0.85 -23.94 20.28
C ALA A 87 0.04 -22.79 20.82
N THR A 88 -0.17 -21.56 20.36
CA THR A 88 0.63 -20.37 20.70
C THR A 88 -0.26 -19.17 21.03
N SER A 89 -1.49 -19.41 21.49
CA SER A 89 -2.48 -18.33 21.70
C SER A 89 -2.22 -17.47 22.93
N SER A 90 -1.39 -17.92 23.86
CA SER A 90 -0.97 -17.17 25.05
C SER A 90 0.56 -17.12 25.21
N VAL A 91 1.04 -16.18 26.02
CA VAL A 91 2.47 -16.08 26.38
C VAL A 91 2.97 -17.37 27.02
N ALA A 92 2.18 -17.99 27.90
CA ALA A 92 2.58 -19.24 28.56
C ALA A 92 2.76 -20.40 27.57
N GLN A 93 1.82 -20.56 26.63
CA GLN A 93 1.90 -21.61 25.61
C GLN A 93 3.06 -21.36 24.64
N THR A 94 3.24 -20.11 24.20
CA THR A 94 4.33 -19.73 23.29
C THR A 94 5.70 -19.88 23.95
N SER A 95 5.85 -19.43 25.20
CA SER A 95 7.08 -19.61 25.98
C SER A 95 7.43 -21.10 26.15
N SER A 96 6.42 -21.96 26.38
CA SER A 96 6.62 -23.41 26.46
C SER A 96 6.96 -24.07 25.12
N ALA A 97 6.62 -23.42 24.01
CA ALA A 97 6.91 -23.89 22.65
C ALA A 97 8.31 -23.47 22.16
N LEU A 98 8.92 -22.43 22.75
CA LEU A 98 10.26 -21.96 22.42
C LEU A 98 11.33 -22.83 23.11
N ASP A 99 11.96 -23.72 22.34
CA ASP A 99 13.10 -24.53 22.79
C ASP A 99 14.41 -23.75 22.63
N TRP A 100 14.83 -23.06 23.69
CA TRP A 100 16.01 -22.20 23.69
C TRP A 100 17.32 -22.98 23.58
N ALA A 101 18.14 -22.61 22.60
CA ALA A 101 19.50 -23.09 22.43
C ALA A 101 20.50 -21.94 22.58
N ALA A 102 21.68 -22.23 23.14
CA ALA A 102 22.78 -21.27 23.19
C ALA A 102 23.55 -21.27 21.86
N LEU A 103 23.75 -20.08 21.29
CA LEU A 103 24.60 -19.86 20.12
C LEU A 103 26.06 -19.63 20.53
N PRO A 104 27.02 -19.86 19.62
CA PRO A 104 28.39 -19.38 19.80
C PRO A 104 28.39 -17.87 20.15
N GLY A 105 29.06 -17.50 21.23
CA GLY A 105 29.04 -16.12 21.75
C GLY A 105 28.00 -15.84 22.83
N GLY A 106 27.22 -16.83 23.28
CA GLY A 106 26.37 -16.73 24.48
C GLY A 106 25.00 -16.08 24.27
N LYS A 107 24.61 -15.81 23.02
CA LYS A 107 23.24 -15.44 22.66
C LYS A 107 22.33 -16.66 22.82
N LEU A 108 21.03 -16.44 23.00
CA LEU A 108 20.02 -17.50 22.99
C LEU A 108 19.19 -17.42 21.72
N VAL A 109 18.79 -18.56 21.16
CA VAL A 109 17.91 -18.63 19.99
C VAL A 109 16.80 -19.65 20.22
N ALA A 110 15.60 -19.36 19.75
CA ALA A 110 14.49 -20.30 19.66
C ALA A 110 13.63 -19.95 18.45
N ALA A 111 12.92 -20.93 17.88
CA ALA A 111 12.06 -20.70 16.72
C ALA A 111 10.74 -21.46 16.82
N ILE A 112 9.68 -20.85 16.31
CA ILE A 112 8.38 -21.49 16.06
C ILE A 112 8.08 -21.37 14.58
N ASN A 113 7.79 -22.49 13.92
CA ASN A 113 7.28 -22.54 12.56
C ASN A 113 5.78 -22.82 12.61
N ILE A 114 5.00 -22.00 11.91
CA ILE A 114 3.56 -22.20 11.75
C ILE A 114 3.30 -22.56 10.29
N GLN A 115 2.59 -23.66 10.08
CA GLN A 115 2.22 -24.16 8.75
C GLN A 115 0.70 -24.07 8.58
N SER A 116 0.29 -23.49 7.45
CA SER A 116 -1.11 -23.32 7.09
C SER A 116 -1.34 -24.00 5.73
N PRO A 117 -1.72 -25.30 5.72
CA PRO A 117 -1.89 -26.05 4.48
C PRO A 117 -2.82 -25.33 3.49
N GLY A 118 -2.41 -25.26 2.22
CA GLY A 118 -3.14 -24.60 1.13
C GLY A 118 -2.87 -23.11 0.98
N ALA A 119 -2.14 -22.48 1.90
CA ALA A 119 -1.77 -21.07 1.76
C ALA A 119 -0.66 -20.87 0.73
N TYR A 120 -0.77 -19.81 -0.08
CA TYR A 120 0.31 -19.31 -0.94
C TYR A 120 1.28 -18.37 -0.21
N GLY A 121 0.85 -17.84 0.94
CA GLY A 121 1.65 -16.96 1.80
C GLY A 121 1.12 -16.99 3.23
N LEU A 122 1.97 -16.71 4.20
CA LEU A 122 1.57 -16.68 5.61
C LEU A 122 2.17 -15.47 6.32
N ARG A 123 1.33 -14.75 7.08
CA ARG A 123 1.79 -13.71 8.01
C ARG A 123 1.39 -14.08 9.43
N ALA A 124 2.33 -14.11 10.35
CA ALA A 124 2.05 -14.35 11.77
C ALA A 124 1.75 -13.04 12.49
N GLY A 125 0.65 -13.01 13.25
CA GLY A 125 0.32 -11.92 14.15
C GLY A 125 1.00 -12.15 15.49
N VAL A 126 2.18 -11.56 15.68
CA VAL A 126 2.94 -11.65 16.93
C VAL A 126 2.39 -10.62 17.91
N LEU A 127 1.64 -11.08 18.91
CA LEU A 127 1.12 -10.25 19.98
C LEU A 127 2.18 -10.06 21.06
N VAL A 128 2.68 -8.84 21.21
CA VAL A 128 3.81 -8.52 22.09
C VAL A 128 3.32 -7.87 23.39
N GLU A 129 3.57 -8.52 24.52
CA GLU A 129 3.44 -7.91 25.86
C GLU A 129 4.76 -7.27 26.31
N SER A 130 5.89 -7.90 25.97
CA SER A 130 7.24 -7.41 26.23
C SER A 130 8.23 -8.03 25.25
N LEU A 131 9.02 -7.18 24.59
CA LEU A 131 10.08 -7.58 23.68
C LEU A 131 11.33 -6.79 24.03
N PRO A 132 12.46 -7.43 24.38
CA PRO A 132 13.70 -6.70 24.61
C PRO A 132 14.15 -5.96 23.34
N ASP A 133 14.51 -4.68 23.46
CA ASP A 133 14.92 -3.85 22.31
C ASP A 133 16.11 -4.44 21.52
N GLY A 134 17.03 -5.12 22.23
CA GLY A 134 18.18 -5.79 21.62
C GLY A 134 17.92 -7.22 21.12
N ALA A 135 16.67 -7.70 21.17
CA ALA A 135 16.30 -8.96 20.53
C ALA A 135 16.29 -8.79 19.00
N LEU A 136 16.53 -9.87 18.27
CA LEU A 136 16.41 -9.93 16.82
C LEU A 136 15.31 -10.93 16.48
N LEU A 137 14.33 -10.52 15.69
CA LEU A 137 13.33 -11.42 15.12
C LEU A 137 13.69 -11.67 13.65
N ARG A 138 13.66 -12.95 13.26
CA ARG A 138 13.97 -13.40 11.91
C ARG A 138 12.80 -14.18 11.38
N VAL A 139 12.38 -13.84 10.16
CA VAL A 139 11.22 -14.45 9.49
C VAL A 139 11.69 -15.08 8.19
N TYR A 140 11.37 -16.36 8.03
CA TYR A 140 11.70 -17.15 6.84
C TYR A 140 10.73 -18.32 6.69
N SER A 141 10.73 -18.95 5.52
CA SER A 141 10.01 -20.20 5.25
C SER A 141 10.98 -21.38 5.21
N GLN A 142 10.51 -22.58 5.54
CA GLN A 142 11.30 -23.81 5.32
C GLN A 142 11.48 -24.13 3.83
N GLU A 143 10.60 -23.65 2.95
CA GLU A 143 10.71 -23.81 1.49
C GLU A 143 11.75 -22.86 0.89
N HIS A 144 11.97 -21.72 1.54
CA HIS A 144 12.90 -20.67 1.12
C HIS A 144 13.86 -20.26 2.26
N PRO A 145 14.69 -21.20 2.77
CA PRO A 145 15.49 -20.98 3.98
C PRO A 145 16.60 -19.92 3.81
N ASP A 146 16.95 -19.58 2.58
CA ASP A 146 17.95 -18.55 2.25
C ASP A 146 17.36 -17.13 2.24
N THR A 147 16.02 -17.00 2.24
CA THR A 147 15.33 -15.71 2.29
C THR A 147 14.93 -15.41 3.74
N ILE A 148 15.80 -14.69 4.44
CA ILE A 148 15.60 -14.31 5.84
C ILE A 148 15.40 -12.81 5.94
N ILE A 149 14.30 -12.40 6.57
CA ILE A 149 14.01 -10.99 6.87
C ILE A 149 14.20 -10.77 8.37
N GLU A 150 15.03 -9.79 8.72
CA GLU A 150 15.40 -9.50 10.10
C GLU A 150 14.79 -8.17 10.57
N HIS A 151 14.33 -8.15 11.83
CA HIS A 151 13.81 -6.95 12.50
C HIS A 151 14.34 -6.88 13.92
N ASP A 152 14.83 -5.70 14.31
CA ASP A 152 15.27 -5.47 15.68
C ASP A 152 14.05 -5.28 16.60
N GLY A 153 14.18 -5.73 17.86
CA GLY A 153 13.14 -5.57 18.87
C GLY A 153 12.75 -4.10 19.09
N ALA A 154 13.73 -3.20 18.99
CA ALA A 154 13.51 -1.75 19.06
C ALA A 154 12.61 -1.23 17.92
N GLU A 155 12.79 -1.74 16.70
CA GLU A 155 11.98 -1.35 15.54
C GLU A 155 10.53 -1.80 15.70
N ILE A 156 10.33 -3.04 16.15
CA ILE A 156 9.00 -3.60 16.43
C ILE A 156 8.34 -2.81 17.57
N ASN A 157 9.06 -2.55 18.66
CA ASN A 157 8.54 -1.77 19.79
C ASN A 157 8.16 -0.34 19.37
N ALA A 158 8.93 0.29 18.47
CA ALA A 158 8.61 1.61 17.92
C ALA A 158 7.31 1.58 17.09
N LEU A 159 7.11 0.56 16.24
CA LEU A 159 5.86 0.36 15.50
C LEU A 159 4.65 0.20 16.43
N LEU A 160 4.76 -0.65 17.46
CA LEU A 160 3.69 -0.84 18.44
C LEU A 160 3.41 0.42 19.26
N ALA A 161 4.44 1.23 19.53
CA ALA A 161 4.27 2.52 20.17
C ALA A 161 3.49 3.51 19.28
N LEU A 162 3.69 3.48 17.95
CA LEU A 162 2.89 4.29 17.01
C LEU A 162 1.41 3.91 17.07
N ASN A 163 1.07 2.62 17.08
CA ASN A 163 -0.33 2.17 17.21
C ASN A 163 -0.97 2.71 18.49
N LYS A 164 -0.26 2.63 19.62
CA LYS A 164 -0.71 3.16 20.93
C LYS A 164 -0.87 4.68 20.91
N GLN A 165 0.05 5.40 20.28
CA GLN A 165 -0.02 6.86 20.15
C GLN A 165 -1.20 7.31 19.28
N ALA A 166 -1.61 6.48 18.31
CA ALA A 166 -2.83 6.68 17.54
C ALA A 166 -4.11 6.36 18.32
N GLY A 167 -4.02 5.93 19.58
CA GLY A 167 -5.16 5.66 20.46
C GLY A 167 -5.68 4.22 20.40
N GLU A 168 -5.02 3.34 19.64
CA GLU A 168 -5.41 1.94 19.58
C GLU A 168 -5.12 1.21 20.89
N THR A 169 -5.87 0.15 21.17
CA THR A 169 -5.73 -0.68 22.38
C THR A 169 -5.78 -2.16 22.07
N GLY A 170 -5.54 -3.03 23.07
CA GLY A 170 -5.66 -4.48 22.93
C GLY A 170 -4.76 -5.06 21.85
N ALA A 171 -5.30 -6.00 21.05
CA ALA A 171 -4.54 -6.67 19.99
C ALA A 171 -4.11 -5.72 18.87
N ALA A 172 -4.94 -4.74 18.47
CA ALA A 172 -4.59 -3.76 17.44
C ALA A 172 -3.32 -2.96 17.81
N ALA A 173 -3.21 -2.57 19.07
CA ALA A 173 -2.06 -1.81 19.58
C ALA A 173 -0.78 -2.61 19.80
N ASN A 174 -0.87 -3.95 19.90
CA ASN A 174 0.23 -4.78 20.38
C ASN A 174 0.62 -5.91 19.40
N THR A 175 -0.05 -6.02 18.25
CA THR A 175 0.28 -7.05 17.25
C THR A 175 1.25 -6.49 16.21
N TRP A 176 2.38 -7.17 16.05
CA TRP A 176 3.27 -7.00 14.91
C TRP A 176 3.00 -8.12 13.89
N TRP A 177 2.68 -7.75 12.66
CA TRP A 177 2.47 -8.70 11.57
C TRP A 177 3.78 -8.96 10.84
N THR A 178 4.21 -10.22 10.80
CA THR A 178 5.46 -10.59 10.12
C THR A 178 5.43 -10.20 8.63
N PRO A 179 6.61 -10.03 8.01
CA PRO A 179 6.74 -10.05 6.55
C PRO A 179 6.09 -11.29 5.92
N GLU A 180 5.75 -11.17 4.65
CA GLU A 180 5.27 -12.28 3.81
C GLU A 180 6.48 -12.86 3.06
N VAL A 181 6.68 -14.17 3.14
CA VAL A 181 7.92 -14.86 2.69
C VAL A 181 7.71 -15.83 1.52
N GLY A 182 6.54 -15.80 0.88
CA GLY A 182 6.22 -16.51 -0.36
C GLY A 182 5.84 -17.98 -0.19
N ALA A 183 5.43 -18.41 1.01
CA ALA A 183 5.17 -19.82 1.30
C ALA A 183 4.01 -20.01 2.27
N GLY A 184 3.46 -21.23 2.29
CA GLY A 184 2.38 -21.64 3.20
C GLY A 184 2.80 -21.82 4.67
N ASP A 185 4.05 -21.52 4.99
CA ASP A 185 4.60 -21.53 6.34
C ASP A 185 5.38 -20.24 6.66
N ALA A 186 5.48 -19.93 7.96
CA ALA A 186 6.31 -18.86 8.47
C ALA A 186 7.00 -19.31 9.76
N THR A 187 8.32 -19.26 9.76
CA THR A 187 9.14 -19.38 10.97
C THR A 187 9.35 -18.01 11.58
N VAL A 188 8.99 -17.87 12.86
CA VAL A 188 9.39 -16.76 13.71
C VAL A 188 10.52 -17.25 14.62
N GLU A 189 11.73 -16.84 14.29
CA GLU A 189 12.94 -17.11 15.06
C GLU A 189 13.30 -15.89 15.89
N VAL A 190 13.60 -16.09 17.17
CA VAL A 190 13.96 -15.02 18.11
C VAL A 190 15.37 -15.28 18.62
N VAL A 191 16.24 -14.28 18.48
CA VAL A 191 17.58 -14.27 19.07
C VAL A 191 17.62 -13.25 20.20
N LEU A 192 17.94 -13.70 21.41
CA LEU A 192 18.13 -12.82 22.56
C LEU A 192 19.62 -12.49 22.75
N PRO A 193 19.95 -11.24 23.12
CA PRO A 193 21.32 -10.85 23.37
C PRO A 193 21.88 -11.52 24.64
N VAL A 194 23.21 -11.50 24.75
CA VAL A 194 23.92 -12.13 25.88
C VAL A 194 23.43 -11.54 27.21
N GLY A 195 23.10 -12.41 28.17
CA GLY A 195 22.66 -12.01 29.49
C GLY A 195 21.17 -11.67 29.60
N THR A 196 20.41 -11.73 28.50
CA THR A 196 18.94 -11.61 28.54
C THR A 196 18.32 -12.96 28.90
N ALA A 197 17.55 -12.98 29.99
CA ALA A 197 16.81 -14.15 30.40
C ALA A 197 15.61 -14.39 29.45
N PRO A 198 15.29 -15.64 29.07
CA PRO A 198 14.14 -15.95 28.22
C PRO A 198 12.81 -15.35 28.67
N GLU A 199 12.60 -15.20 29.97
CA GLU A 199 11.38 -14.66 30.58
C GLU A 199 11.16 -13.16 30.30
N ALA A 200 12.21 -12.46 29.84
CA ALA A 200 12.10 -11.08 29.37
C ALA A 200 11.35 -10.97 28.03
N LEU A 201 11.26 -12.07 27.28
CA LEU A 201 10.42 -12.15 26.09
C LEU A 201 9.02 -12.63 26.48
N ARG A 202 8.02 -11.75 26.31
CA ARG A 202 6.61 -12.06 26.50
C ARG A 202 5.85 -11.76 25.22
N MET A 203 5.68 -12.77 24.39
CA MET A 203 4.89 -12.70 23.16
C MET A 203 4.04 -13.95 22.98
N SER A 204 2.99 -13.83 22.19
CA SER A 204 2.22 -14.95 21.67
C SER A 204 2.01 -14.82 20.17
N VAL A 205 1.62 -15.91 19.52
CA VAL A 205 1.21 -15.90 18.11
C VAL A 205 -0.18 -16.51 18.04
N PRO A 206 -1.24 -15.77 18.40
CA PRO A 206 -2.59 -16.31 18.48
C PRO A 206 -3.29 -16.42 17.12
N LEU A 207 -2.78 -15.73 16.11
CA LEU A 207 -3.44 -15.56 14.82
C LEU A 207 -2.41 -15.56 13.69
N VAL A 208 -2.76 -16.14 12.56
CA VAL A 208 -2.06 -15.95 11.28
C VAL A 208 -3.02 -15.47 10.22
N SER A 209 -2.50 -14.76 9.21
CA SER A 209 -3.22 -14.47 7.98
C SER A 209 -2.82 -15.50 6.92
N HIS A 210 -3.73 -16.40 6.57
CA HIS A 210 -3.60 -17.37 5.48
C HIS A 210 -3.88 -16.65 4.17
N ILE A 211 -2.84 -16.45 3.33
CA ILE A 211 -3.01 -15.85 2.01
C ILE A 211 -3.40 -16.95 1.03
N TYR A 212 -4.64 -16.89 0.53
CA TYR A 212 -5.21 -17.88 -0.40
C TYR A 212 -5.01 -17.51 -1.87
N GLN A 213 -4.60 -16.26 -2.15
CA GLN A 213 -4.30 -15.83 -3.51
C GLN A 213 -2.80 -15.96 -3.79
N ASN A 214 -2.45 -16.63 -4.89
CA ASN A 214 -1.07 -16.66 -5.35
C ASN A 214 -0.62 -15.26 -5.79
N LEU A 215 0.37 -14.70 -5.09
CA LEU A 215 0.90 -13.35 -5.36
C LEU A 215 2.10 -13.35 -6.31
N SER A 216 2.55 -14.53 -6.74
CA SER A 216 3.62 -14.75 -7.71
C SER A 216 3.10 -14.72 -9.15
N LEU A 217 4.00 -14.51 -10.10
CA LEU A 217 3.67 -14.68 -11.51
C LEU A 217 3.49 -16.17 -11.83
N PRO A 218 2.47 -16.56 -12.63
CA PRO A 218 2.36 -17.93 -13.10
C PRO A 218 3.57 -18.32 -13.94
N THR A 219 3.99 -19.58 -13.80
CA THR A 219 4.94 -20.24 -14.69
C THR A 219 4.34 -20.46 -16.08
N ASP A 220 5.18 -20.72 -17.09
CA ASP A 220 4.72 -21.02 -18.46
C ASP A 220 3.73 -22.20 -18.50
N ALA A 221 3.93 -23.20 -17.63
CA ALA A 221 3.05 -24.35 -17.51
C ALA A 221 1.68 -23.98 -16.91
N GLU A 222 1.68 -23.15 -15.86
CA GLU A 222 0.43 -22.64 -15.27
C GLU A 222 -0.34 -21.76 -16.25
N TRP A 223 0.36 -20.96 -17.07
CA TRP A 223 -0.28 -20.18 -18.14
C TRP A 223 -0.96 -21.07 -19.19
N ALA A 224 -0.36 -22.21 -19.54
CA ALA A 224 -0.92 -23.13 -20.53
C ALA A 224 -2.18 -23.87 -20.03
N ASP A 225 -2.28 -24.10 -18.71
CA ASP A 225 -3.39 -24.82 -18.08
C ASP A 225 -4.51 -23.90 -17.56
N MET A 226 -4.36 -22.57 -17.60
CA MET A 226 -5.39 -21.64 -17.12
C MET A 226 -6.61 -21.61 -18.08
N PRO A 227 -7.81 -22.02 -17.62
CA PRO A 227 -9.00 -22.05 -18.48
C PRO A 227 -9.54 -20.65 -18.82
N GLN A 228 -9.09 -19.60 -18.11
CA GLN A 228 -9.24 -18.18 -18.43
C GLN A 228 -8.07 -17.37 -17.80
N PRO A 229 -7.45 -16.41 -18.51
CA PRO A 229 -6.44 -15.53 -17.93
C PRO A 229 -7.13 -14.56 -16.97
N GLY A 230 -7.13 -14.83 -15.66
CA GLY A 230 -7.88 -13.96 -14.77
C GLY A 230 -7.72 -14.11 -13.27
N THR A 231 -7.19 -15.19 -12.69
CA THR A 231 -7.27 -15.31 -11.22
C THR A 231 -6.17 -14.57 -10.44
N ALA A 232 -5.01 -14.28 -11.04
CA ALA A 232 -3.87 -13.67 -10.32
C ALA A 232 -3.15 -12.49 -11.03
N GLN A 233 -3.51 -12.11 -12.26
CA GLN A 233 -2.63 -11.28 -13.12
C GLN A 233 -3.32 -10.07 -13.78
N ALA A 234 -4.56 -9.76 -13.36
CA ALA A 234 -5.49 -8.82 -14.00
C ALA A 234 -6.13 -9.36 -15.29
N GLU A 235 -7.32 -8.85 -15.66
CA GLU A 235 -8.05 -9.29 -16.84
C GLU A 235 -7.38 -8.81 -18.14
N SER A 236 -7.64 -9.50 -19.26
CA SER A 236 -6.92 -9.29 -20.53
C SER A 236 -7.04 -7.90 -21.17
N CYS A 237 -8.03 -7.08 -20.79
CA CYS A 237 -8.12 -5.70 -21.31
C CYS A 237 -7.15 -4.73 -20.62
N GLN A 238 -6.49 -5.18 -19.56
CA GLN A 238 -5.57 -4.36 -18.77
C GLN A 238 -4.28 -4.11 -19.54
N LEU A 239 -3.93 -2.84 -19.68
CA LEU A 239 -2.78 -2.43 -20.46
C LEU A 239 -1.54 -2.41 -19.57
N ASP A 240 -0.48 -3.10 -19.98
CA ASP A 240 0.81 -3.03 -19.29
C ASP A 240 1.29 -1.58 -19.22
N ALA A 241 1.65 -1.09 -18.03
CA ALA A 241 2.19 0.27 -17.88
C ALA A 241 3.41 0.50 -18.76
N THR A 242 4.18 -0.56 -19.02
CA THR A 242 5.37 -0.56 -19.89
C THR A 242 5.04 -0.30 -21.37
N CYS A 243 3.79 -0.48 -21.81
CA CYS A 243 3.35 -0.20 -23.18
C CYS A 243 3.19 1.29 -23.49
N SER A 244 2.83 2.10 -22.49
CA SER A 244 2.73 3.54 -22.70
C SER A 244 4.12 4.11 -23.01
N THR A 245 4.19 5.16 -23.81
CA THR A 245 5.44 5.95 -23.99
C THR A 245 5.37 7.29 -23.24
N GLU A 246 4.20 7.61 -22.70
CA GLU A 246 3.93 8.82 -21.94
C GLU A 246 4.26 8.60 -20.46
N HIS A 247 4.78 9.65 -19.83
CA HIS A 247 5.05 9.71 -18.39
C HIS A 247 5.80 8.49 -17.80
N PRO A 248 6.86 7.94 -18.46
CA PRO A 248 7.47 6.68 -18.05
C PRO A 248 8.10 6.71 -16.65
N VAL A 249 8.44 7.91 -16.16
CA VAL A 249 9.03 8.15 -14.84
C VAL A 249 8.02 7.87 -13.71
N LEU A 250 6.73 8.15 -13.91
CA LEU A 250 5.69 7.99 -12.89
C LEU A 250 5.47 6.54 -12.47
N ARG A 251 5.81 5.58 -13.33
CA ARG A 251 5.76 4.15 -13.00
C ARG A 251 6.64 3.78 -11.81
N ASN A 252 7.68 4.58 -11.53
CA ASN A 252 8.57 4.39 -10.40
C ASN A 252 8.06 5.08 -9.12
N ALA A 253 6.93 5.79 -9.18
CA ALA A 253 6.26 6.36 -8.01
C ALA A 253 5.21 5.43 -7.40
N VAL A 254 4.79 4.39 -8.13
CA VAL A 254 3.69 3.50 -7.74
C VAL A 254 4.22 2.22 -7.11
N ALA A 255 3.59 1.80 -6.01
CA ALA A 255 3.89 0.54 -5.34
C ALA A 255 2.63 -0.30 -5.13
N ARG A 256 2.79 -1.62 -5.22
CA ARG A 256 1.80 -2.58 -4.76
C ARG A 256 1.83 -2.64 -3.24
N MET A 257 0.68 -2.55 -2.60
CA MET A 257 0.53 -2.64 -1.16
C MET A 257 0.08 -4.05 -0.75
N LEU A 258 0.66 -4.57 0.32
CA LEU A 258 0.14 -5.71 1.09
C LEU A 258 0.07 -5.29 2.55
N TYR A 259 -1.10 -5.41 3.18
CA TYR A 259 -1.28 -5.07 4.59
C TYR A 259 -2.27 -6.03 5.24
N THR A 260 -2.23 -6.11 6.56
CA THR A 260 -3.09 -6.97 7.37
C THR A 260 -3.77 -6.12 8.44
N ARG A 261 -5.09 -6.23 8.53
CA ARG A 261 -5.88 -5.52 9.52
C ARG A 261 -5.83 -6.24 10.88
N PRO A 262 -6.25 -5.59 11.99
CA PRO A 262 -6.26 -6.21 13.32
C PRO A 262 -7.09 -7.49 13.43
N ASP A 263 -8.08 -7.66 12.54
CA ASP A 263 -8.89 -8.88 12.41
C ASP A 263 -8.14 -10.09 11.81
N GLY A 264 -6.93 -9.87 11.27
CA GLY A 264 -6.11 -10.89 10.61
C GLY A 264 -6.39 -11.09 9.12
N LEU A 265 -7.25 -10.26 8.53
CA LEU A 265 -7.51 -10.27 7.10
C LEU A 265 -6.43 -9.48 6.36
N SER A 266 -5.89 -10.06 5.28
CA SER A 266 -4.87 -9.40 4.44
C SER A 266 -5.47 -8.91 3.14
N TYR A 267 -4.97 -7.76 2.68
CA TYR A 267 -5.51 -7.05 1.53
C TYR A 267 -4.41 -6.53 0.61
N LEU A 268 -4.77 -6.35 -0.66
CA LEU A 268 -3.98 -5.66 -1.66
C LEU A 268 -4.65 -4.35 -2.08
N CYS A 269 -3.82 -3.32 -2.20
CA CYS A 269 -4.17 -2.03 -2.79
C CYS A 269 -2.97 -1.48 -3.58
N THR A 270 -3.13 -0.29 -4.14
CA THR A 270 -2.09 0.48 -4.78
C THR A 270 -1.85 1.77 -3.99
N GLY A 271 -0.62 2.28 -4.00
CA GLY A 271 -0.37 3.65 -3.57
C GLY A 271 0.75 4.32 -4.36
N THR A 272 0.85 5.63 -4.19
CA THR A 272 1.74 6.51 -4.98
C THR A 272 2.56 7.38 -4.04
N LEU A 273 3.88 7.40 -4.23
CA LEU A 273 4.80 8.26 -3.51
C LEU A 273 4.64 9.71 -3.99
N LEU A 274 4.50 10.67 -3.08
CA LEU A 274 4.27 12.08 -3.37
C LEU A 274 5.46 12.94 -2.99
N ASN A 275 5.79 13.91 -3.83
CA ASN A 275 6.70 15.00 -3.49
C ASN A 275 6.02 16.04 -2.58
N ASN A 276 6.83 16.90 -1.97
CA ASN A 276 6.38 18.07 -1.22
C ASN A 276 7.14 19.33 -1.65
N THR A 277 6.67 20.51 -1.25
CA THR A 277 7.26 21.80 -1.66
C THR A 277 8.72 21.99 -1.22
N ARG A 278 9.22 21.17 -0.28
CA ARG A 278 10.61 21.20 0.18
C ARG A 278 11.54 20.31 -0.65
N ASN A 279 11.02 19.47 -1.56
CA ASN A 279 11.80 18.54 -2.38
C ASN A 279 12.80 17.71 -1.56
N ASN A 280 12.40 17.28 -0.36
CA ASN A 280 13.30 16.70 0.64
C ASN A 280 13.23 15.17 0.74
N PHE A 281 12.56 14.51 -0.21
CA PHE A 281 12.41 13.05 -0.29
C PHE A 281 11.82 12.39 0.97
N VAL A 282 11.03 13.12 1.76
CA VAL A 282 10.22 12.50 2.84
C VAL A 282 9.16 11.61 2.17
N PRO A 283 9.10 10.30 2.49
CA PRO A 283 8.30 9.32 1.74
C PRO A 283 6.82 9.38 2.09
N PHE A 284 6.17 10.49 1.71
CA PHE A 284 4.73 10.63 1.77
C PHE A 284 4.10 9.73 0.71
N PHE A 285 3.12 8.92 1.12
CA PHE A 285 2.56 7.86 0.28
C PHE A 285 1.04 7.96 0.32
N LEU A 286 0.46 8.25 -0.84
CA LEU A 286 -0.98 8.38 -1.06
C LEU A 286 -1.59 7.02 -1.34
N THR A 287 -2.69 6.71 -0.68
CA THR A 287 -3.54 5.55 -0.94
C THR A 287 -4.98 5.89 -0.55
N ALA A 288 -5.89 4.91 -0.57
CA ALA A 288 -7.29 5.12 -0.23
C ALA A 288 -7.60 4.86 1.25
N ASN A 289 -8.58 5.59 1.78
CA ASN A 289 -9.05 5.45 3.16
C ASN A 289 -9.66 4.07 3.42
N HIS A 290 -10.48 3.57 2.50
CA HIS A 290 -11.03 2.21 2.63
C HIS A 290 -9.95 1.12 2.56
N CYS A 291 -8.73 1.42 2.08
CA CYS A 291 -7.61 0.49 2.19
C CYS A 291 -7.05 0.55 3.62
N ILE A 292 -6.53 1.71 4.01
CA ILE A 292 -5.90 1.97 5.31
C ILE A 292 -6.50 3.23 5.93
N SER A 293 -7.29 3.05 6.98
CA SER A 293 -7.89 4.11 7.81
C SER A 293 -7.36 4.12 9.25
N GLU A 294 -6.52 3.15 9.62
CA GLU A 294 -6.06 2.89 10.99
C GLU A 294 -4.54 2.67 11.04
N GLN A 295 -3.92 2.99 12.18
CA GLN A 295 -2.46 2.99 12.33
C GLN A 295 -1.90 1.56 12.39
N SER A 296 -2.57 0.59 13.02
CA SER A 296 -2.13 -0.81 13.02
C SER A 296 -2.10 -1.43 11.62
N ALA A 297 -3.08 -1.09 10.77
CA ALA A 297 -3.05 -1.48 9.37
C ALA A 297 -1.85 -0.85 8.65
N ALA A 298 -1.60 0.46 8.86
CA ALA A 298 -0.42 1.15 8.32
C ALA A 298 0.91 0.54 8.81
N SER A 299 1.00 0.15 10.09
CA SER A 299 2.18 -0.50 10.68
C SER A 299 2.46 -1.88 10.08
N SER A 300 1.46 -2.54 9.50
CA SER A 300 1.60 -3.83 8.83
C SER A 300 1.97 -3.74 7.34
N LEU A 301 2.03 -2.52 6.79
CA LEU A 301 2.17 -2.29 5.35
C LEU A 301 3.51 -2.78 4.81
N GLN A 302 3.43 -3.57 3.74
CA GLN A 302 4.55 -3.90 2.86
C GLN A 302 4.33 -3.22 1.51
N THR A 303 5.38 -2.63 0.96
CA THR A 303 5.34 -1.99 -0.37
C THR A 303 6.28 -2.71 -1.33
N ARG A 304 5.77 -3.11 -2.50
CA ARG A 304 6.58 -3.70 -3.57
C ARG A 304 6.70 -2.71 -4.73
N TRP A 305 7.94 -2.30 -4.99
CA TRP A 305 8.32 -1.27 -5.96
C TRP A 305 8.81 -1.87 -7.27
N PHE A 306 8.65 -1.14 -8.37
CA PHE A 306 9.09 -1.53 -9.72
C PHE A 306 8.46 -2.85 -10.24
N TYR A 307 7.37 -3.32 -9.63
CA TYR A 307 6.69 -4.56 -9.99
C TYR A 307 5.87 -4.40 -11.27
N ARG A 308 6.54 -4.42 -12.41
CA ARG A 308 5.96 -4.21 -13.74
C ARG A 308 6.60 -5.13 -14.77
N SER A 309 5.99 -5.24 -15.94
CA SER A 309 6.54 -6.04 -17.04
C SER A 309 7.87 -5.49 -17.58
N THR A 310 8.75 -6.37 -18.04
CA THR A 310 10.08 -6.03 -18.61
C THR A 310 9.96 -5.31 -19.95
N SER A 311 9.01 -5.73 -20.78
CA SER A 311 8.54 -5.05 -21.98
C SER A 311 7.02 -5.14 -22.07
N CYS A 312 6.44 -4.31 -22.93
CA CYS A 312 5.00 -4.33 -23.24
C CYS A 312 4.53 -5.77 -23.51
N ASP A 313 3.48 -6.19 -22.81
CA ASP A 313 2.82 -7.50 -22.87
C ASP A 313 3.71 -8.73 -22.66
N SER A 314 4.89 -8.54 -22.05
CA SER A 314 5.80 -9.68 -21.80
C SER A 314 5.29 -10.62 -20.72
N GLY A 315 4.46 -10.15 -19.78
CA GLY A 315 4.09 -10.91 -18.59
C GLY A 315 5.25 -11.22 -17.62
N VAL A 316 6.47 -10.80 -17.93
CA VAL A 316 7.69 -11.07 -17.14
C VAL A 316 8.00 -9.88 -16.25
N ALA A 317 8.05 -10.07 -14.93
CA ALA A 317 8.40 -9.01 -13.98
C ALA A 317 9.83 -8.52 -14.16
N ARG A 318 10.02 -7.20 -14.07
CA ARG A 318 11.34 -6.61 -13.82
C ARG A 318 11.85 -6.97 -12.41
N PRO A 319 13.17 -6.82 -12.16
CA PRO A 319 13.67 -6.74 -10.81
C PRO A 319 12.88 -5.72 -10.01
N HIS A 320 12.41 -6.14 -8.84
CA HIS A 320 11.54 -5.39 -7.95
C HIS A 320 12.07 -5.48 -6.53
N ALA A 321 11.68 -4.55 -5.68
CA ALA A 321 12.13 -4.48 -4.30
C ALA A 321 10.94 -4.36 -3.35
N THR A 322 10.97 -5.11 -2.26
CA THR A 322 9.96 -5.01 -1.19
C THR A 322 10.54 -4.25 0.00
N ARG A 323 9.68 -3.50 0.69
CA ARG A 323 9.93 -2.85 1.99
C ARG A 323 8.89 -3.33 2.98
N HIS A 324 9.29 -3.56 4.23
CA HIS A 324 8.48 -4.27 5.24
C HIS A 324 8.19 -3.45 6.50
N GLY A 325 8.76 -2.26 6.64
CA GLY A 325 8.75 -1.48 7.89
C GLY A 325 7.47 -0.73 8.20
N GLY A 326 6.39 -0.94 7.44
CA GLY A 326 5.12 -0.25 7.66
C GLY A 326 5.18 1.26 7.40
N ALA A 327 4.17 1.96 7.91
CA ALA A 327 4.04 3.40 7.75
C ALA A 327 3.41 4.06 8.98
N THR A 328 3.63 5.37 9.12
CA THR A 328 2.88 6.26 10.01
C THR A 328 1.65 6.79 9.27
N LEU A 329 0.47 6.69 9.86
CA LEU A 329 -0.77 7.30 9.37
C LEU A 329 -0.77 8.80 9.67
N LEU A 330 -0.88 9.65 8.65
CA LEU A 330 -0.84 11.11 8.81
C LEU A 330 -2.23 11.74 8.72
N LEU A 331 -3.02 11.32 7.72
CA LEU A 331 -4.37 11.78 7.48
C LEU A 331 -5.14 10.67 6.76
N ALA A 332 -6.37 10.42 7.18
CA ALA A 332 -7.33 9.55 6.49
C ALA A 332 -8.71 10.21 6.57
N THR A 333 -9.47 10.17 5.47
CA THR A 333 -10.80 10.77 5.39
C THR A 333 -11.69 9.97 4.45
N ASP A 334 -12.93 9.78 4.86
CA ASP A 334 -13.99 9.15 4.06
C ASP A 334 -14.57 10.09 2.99
N LYS A 335 -14.46 11.42 3.17
CA LYS A 335 -15.02 12.43 2.27
C LYS A 335 -14.47 12.35 0.84
N THR A 336 -13.19 12.01 0.71
CA THR A 336 -12.49 11.84 -0.56
C THR A 336 -11.83 10.46 -0.64
N ASP A 337 -12.18 9.56 0.28
CA ASP A 337 -11.63 8.22 0.40
C ASP A 337 -10.09 8.20 0.25
N SER A 338 -9.41 9.13 0.89
CA SER A 338 -7.97 9.36 0.71
C SER A 338 -7.23 9.24 2.02
N THR A 339 -6.06 8.61 1.95
CA THR A 339 -5.13 8.44 3.05
C THR A 339 -3.73 8.88 2.64
N LEU A 340 -3.12 9.70 3.50
CA LEU A 340 -1.72 10.07 3.43
C LEU A 340 -0.97 9.33 4.53
N LEU A 341 0.03 8.56 4.12
CA LEU A 341 0.96 7.87 4.99
C LEU A 341 2.35 8.51 4.90
N ARG A 342 3.21 8.26 5.89
CA ARG A 342 4.67 8.39 5.75
C ARG A 342 5.28 7.00 5.94
N LEU A 343 5.93 6.48 4.91
CA LEU A 343 6.63 5.19 5.02
C LEU A 343 7.75 5.29 6.06
N ASN A 344 7.89 4.26 6.90
CA ASN A 344 8.91 4.25 7.95
C ASN A 344 10.28 3.87 7.40
N GLU A 345 10.31 2.97 6.40
CA GLU A 345 11.50 2.64 5.63
C GLU A 345 11.67 3.59 4.44
N ARG A 346 12.93 3.87 4.09
CA ARG A 346 13.24 4.59 2.85
C ARG A 346 12.84 3.73 1.66
N PRO A 347 12.11 4.28 0.67
CA PRO A 347 11.89 3.60 -0.59
C PRO A 347 13.21 3.25 -1.30
N PRO A 348 13.24 2.22 -2.16
CA PRO A 348 14.44 1.85 -2.92
C PRO A 348 15.00 2.99 -3.77
N ALA A 349 16.31 2.97 -4.05
CA ALA A 349 16.90 3.91 -5.01
C ALA A 349 16.18 3.91 -6.37
N GLY A 350 16.08 5.08 -7.01
CA GLY A 350 15.44 5.24 -8.31
C GLY A 350 13.92 5.35 -8.31
N VAL A 351 13.28 5.38 -7.13
CA VAL A 351 11.86 5.75 -7.02
C VAL A 351 11.62 7.19 -7.45
N THR A 352 10.42 7.46 -7.93
CA THR A 352 9.94 8.81 -8.23
C THR A 352 9.00 9.27 -7.14
N PHE A 353 9.19 10.48 -6.65
CA PHE A 353 8.22 11.17 -5.82
C PHE A 353 7.35 11.98 -6.78
N ALA A 354 6.13 11.50 -7.03
CA ALA A 354 5.23 12.11 -7.99
C ALA A 354 4.85 13.52 -7.55
N GLY A 355 4.85 14.42 -8.52
CA GLY A 355 4.30 15.75 -8.34
C GLY A 355 2.79 15.71 -8.17
N TRP A 356 2.22 16.81 -7.70
CA TRP A 356 0.78 16.95 -7.53
C TRP A 356 0.29 18.32 -7.96
N ASP A 357 -1.01 18.41 -8.21
CA ASP A 357 -1.73 19.62 -8.54
C ASP A 357 -3.06 19.61 -7.76
N GLU A 358 -3.23 20.59 -6.89
CA GLU A 358 -4.40 20.76 -6.02
C GLU A 358 -5.51 21.60 -6.65
N ASN A 359 -5.44 21.87 -7.96
CA ASN A 359 -6.51 22.55 -8.67
C ASN A 359 -7.67 21.61 -9.00
N PHE A 360 -8.87 22.19 -9.01
CA PHE A 360 -10.07 21.53 -9.49
C PHE A 360 -9.99 21.21 -10.99
N LEU A 361 -10.35 19.98 -11.38
CA LEU A 361 -10.38 19.56 -12.78
C LEU A 361 -11.74 19.85 -13.44
N PRO A 362 -11.75 20.47 -14.64
CA PRO A 362 -12.98 20.60 -15.42
C PRO A 362 -13.40 19.26 -16.03
N ILE A 363 -14.68 19.18 -16.43
CA ILE A 363 -15.18 18.12 -17.31
C ILE A 363 -14.35 18.10 -18.61
N ASP A 364 -14.17 16.91 -19.17
CA ASP A 364 -13.35 16.58 -20.34
C ASP A 364 -11.83 16.71 -20.11
N ALA A 365 -11.38 16.97 -18.88
CA ALA A 365 -9.96 16.87 -18.54
C ALA A 365 -9.43 15.45 -18.83
N PRO A 366 -8.37 15.30 -19.64
CA PRO A 366 -7.77 13.99 -19.92
C PRO A 366 -7.00 13.52 -18.69
N ILE A 367 -7.17 12.26 -18.35
CA ILE A 367 -6.52 11.66 -17.19
C ILE A 367 -5.88 10.34 -17.55
N HIS A 368 -5.00 9.88 -16.66
CA HIS A 368 -4.56 8.49 -16.63
C HIS A 368 -4.32 8.02 -15.19
N SER A 369 -4.18 6.72 -15.00
CA SER A 369 -3.82 6.12 -13.71
C SER A 369 -2.87 4.94 -13.92
N LEU A 370 -2.03 4.70 -12.93
CA LEU A 370 -1.07 3.60 -12.85
C LEU A 370 -1.42 2.76 -11.61
N HIS A 371 -1.66 1.46 -11.78
CA HIS A 371 -2.25 0.65 -10.72
C HIS A 371 -1.86 -0.84 -10.77
N HIS A 372 -2.08 -1.55 -9.65
CA HIS A 372 -1.84 -3.00 -9.52
C HIS A 372 -3.18 -3.77 -9.42
N PRO A 373 -3.90 -3.94 -10.54
CA PRO A 373 -5.14 -4.72 -10.55
C PRO A 373 -4.85 -6.17 -10.15
N ARG A 374 -5.67 -6.70 -9.24
CA ARG A 374 -5.52 -8.02 -8.61
C ARG A 374 -4.20 -8.26 -7.88
N GLY A 375 -3.43 -7.20 -7.63
CA GLY A 375 -2.05 -7.32 -7.15
C GLY A 375 -1.04 -7.78 -8.20
N GLY A 376 -1.42 -7.78 -9.48
CA GLY A 376 -0.58 -8.15 -10.60
C GLY A 376 0.48 -7.10 -10.94
N LEU A 377 1.12 -7.28 -12.11
CA LEU A 377 2.08 -6.32 -12.66
C LEU A 377 1.42 -4.94 -12.85
N LEU A 378 2.20 -3.87 -12.73
CA LEU A 378 1.72 -2.50 -12.92
C LEU A 378 1.07 -2.32 -14.29
N LYS A 379 -0.18 -1.88 -14.28
CA LYS A 379 -1.01 -1.56 -15.45
C LYS A 379 -1.28 -0.06 -15.52
N TYR A 380 -1.84 0.37 -16.63
CA TYR A 380 -2.37 1.72 -16.77
C TYR A 380 -3.73 1.72 -17.46
N HIS A 381 -4.49 2.79 -17.22
CA HIS A 381 -5.68 3.12 -17.98
C HIS A 381 -5.77 4.62 -18.21
N VAL A 382 -6.54 5.01 -19.22
CA VAL A 382 -6.75 6.40 -19.62
C VAL A 382 -8.24 6.69 -19.72
N GLY A 383 -8.60 7.96 -19.54
CA GLY A 383 -9.99 8.38 -19.61
C GLY A 383 -10.14 9.88 -19.53
N MET A 384 -11.35 10.32 -19.23
CA MET A 384 -11.67 11.73 -19.06
C MET A 384 -12.62 11.94 -17.88
N VAL A 385 -12.47 13.07 -17.19
CA VAL A 385 -13.47 13.52 -16.21
C VAL A 385 -14.79 13.75 -16.94
N ASP A 386 -15.82 13.02 -16.54
CA ASP A 386 -17.13 13.07 -17.16
C ASP A 386 -18.14 13.84 -16.29
N ASN A 387 -18.02 13.71 -14.97
CA ASN A 387 -18.88 14.41 -14.03
C ASN A 387 -18.22 14.50 -12.64
N TYR A 388 -18.95 15.05 -11.68
CA TYR A 388 -18.57 15.09 -10.27
C TYR A 388 -19.60 14.29 -9.46
N ALA A 389 -19.16 13.73 -8.34
CA ALA A 389 -20.02 12.92 -7.50
C ALA A 389 -19.74 13.12 -6.01
N ALA A 390 -20.81 13.03 -5.23
CA ALA A 390 -20.73 12.73 -3.80
C ALA A 390 -20.97 11.24 -3.64
N CYS A 391 -20.04 10.55 -2.98
CA CYS A 391 -20.10 9.11 -2.84
C CYS A 391 -19.99 8.74 -1.35
N GLU A 392 -20.68 7.68 -0.95
CA GLU A 392 -20.74 7.19 0.43
C GLU A 392 -20.63 5.67 0.46
N SER A 393 -20.03 5.13 1.52
CA SER A 393 -19.95 3.68 1.73
C SER A 393 -21.33 3.16 2.13
N ASP A 394 -21.77 2.09 1.47
CA ASP A 394 -23.03 1.40 1.76
C ASP A 394 -22.76 0.17 2.65
N SER A 395 -21.62 -0.49 2.44
CA SER A 395 -21.08 -1.53 3.33
C SER A 395 -19.55 -1.48 3.34
N GLU A 396 -18.89 -2.46 3.97
CA GLU A 396 -17.41 -2.62 3.88
C GLU A 396 -16.95 -2.84 2.43
N THR A 397 -17.86 -3.30 1.57
CA THR A 397 -17.53 -3.72 0.21
C THR A 397 -18.29 -2.88 -0.83
N THR A 398 -19.45 -2.32 -0.53
CA THR A 398 -20.22 -1.55 -1.52
C THR A 398 -20.21 -0.06 -1.23
N PHE A 399 -20.31 0.76 -2.28
CA PHE A 399 -20.49 2.20 -2.18
C PHE A 399 -21.55 2.68 -3.18
N GLN A 400 -22.12 3.85 -2.91
CA GLN A 400 -23.11 4.50 -3.78
C GLN A 400 -22.66 5.94 -4.08
N CYS A 401 -23.02 6.44 -5.26
CA CYS A 401 -22.62 7.77 -5.72
C CYS A 401 -23.81 8.55 -6.28
N GLN A 402 -24.01 9.76 -5.75
CA GLN A 402 -24.86 10.78 -6.33
C GLN A 402 -24.04 11.61 -7.33
N VAL A 403 -24.38 11.48 -8.61
CA VAL A 403 -23.72 12.20 -9.72
C VAL A 403 -24.37 13.57 -9.94
N GLY A 404 -23.57 14.55 -10.39
CA GLY A 404 -24.03 15.89 -10.72
C GLY A 404 -23.79 16.92 -9.62
N ASP A 405 -23.00 16.56 -8.61
CA ASP A 405 -22.63 17.45 -7.52
C ASP A 405 -21.21 17.98 -7.69
N ALA A 406 -21.07 19.23 -8.13
CA ALA A 406 -19.77 19.90 -8.28
C ALA A 406 -19.01 20.11 -6.96
N ASN A 407 -19.72 20.06 -5.81
CA ASN A 407 -19.11 20.10 -4.49
C ASN A 407 -18.80 18.70 -3.94
N GLY A 408 -19.16 17.65 -4.68
CA GLY A 408 -18.91 16.27 -4.31
C GLY A 408 -17.42 15.97 -4.21
N GLY A 409 -17.09 15.00 -3.35
CA GLY A 409 -15.73 14.57 -3.05
C GLY A 409 -14.98 13.88 -4.18
N TYR A 410 -15.64 13.60 -5.31
CA TYR A 410 -15.13 12.67 -6.32
C TYR A 410 -15.25 13.22 -7.75
N TYR A 411 -14.22 12.95 -8.56
CA TYR A 411 -14.32 12.96 -10.01
C TYR A 411 -14.93 11.64 -10.47
N ARG A 412 -16.00 11.71 -11.27
CA ARG A 412 -16.47 10.57 -12.06
C ARG A 412 -15.71 10.54 -13.38
N VAL A 413 -15.04 9.44 -13.65
CA VAL A 413 -14.16 9.29 -14.79
C VAL A 413 -14.71 8.20 -15.71
N ARG A 414 -14.89 8.55 -16.99
CA ARG A 414 -15.19 7.61 -18.06
C ARG A 414 -13.88 7.10 -18.65
N MET A 415 -13.69 5.78 -18.65
CA MET A 415 -12.51 5.15 -19.24
C MET A 415 -12.61 5.18 -20.77
N THR A 416 -11.48 5.40 -21.45
CA THR A 416 -11.36 5.27 -22.90
C THR A 416 -10.53 4.05 -23.28
N GLU A 417 -9.53 3.69 -22.48
CA GLU A 417 -8.72 2.48 -22.66
C GLU A 417 -8.29 1.92 -21.29
N GLY A 418 -8.17 0.60 -21.19
CA GLY A 418 -7.90 -0.10 -19.92
C GLY A 418 -9.11 -0.12 -18.97
N ALA A 419 -8.88 -0.65 -17.77
CA ALA A 419 -9.89 -0.72 -16.72
C ALA A 419 -9.25 -0.63 -15.32
N ALA A 420 -10.07 -0.66 -14.27
CA ALA A 420 -9.61 -0.87 -12.91
C ALA A 420 -10.28 -2.14 -12.35
N GLU A 421 -9.56 -2.86 -11.49
CA GLU A 421 -10.06 -4.04 -10.79
C GLU A 421 -9.70 -3.94 -9.30
N GLY A 422 -10.24 -4.85 -8.47
CA GLY A 422 -9.83 -4.95 -7.06
C GLY A 422 -8.30 -4.96 -6.91
N GLY A 423 -7.78 -4.18 -5.96
CA GLY A 423 -6.33 -3.96 -5.78
C GLY A 423 -5.81 -2.70 -6.47
N SER A 424 -6.55 -2.14 -7.43
CA SER A 424 -6.23 -0.86 -8.05
C SER A 424 -6.47 0.33 -7.12
N SER A 425 -7.30 0.13 -6.10
CA SER A 425 -7.74 1.18 -5.18
C SER A 425 -6.58 1.83 -4.45
N GLY A 426 -6.68 3.13 -4.25
CA GLY A 426 -5.57 3.97 -3.79
C GLY A 426 -4.58 4.41 -4.89
N SER A 427 -4.73 3.92 -6.13
CA SER A 427 -3.94 4.45 -7.26
C SER A 427 -4.22 5.92 -7.52
N ALA A 428 -3.19 6.68 -7.88
CA ALA A 428 -3.33 8.09 -8.17
C ALA A 428 -4.00 8.32 -9.54
N LEU A 429 -4.88 9.31 -9.60
CA LEU A 429 -5.32 9.95 -10.83
C LEU A 429 -4.29 11.00 -11.23
N PHE A 430 -3.84 10.97 -12.48
CA PHE A 430 -2.87 11.91 -13.02
C PHE A 430 -3.48 12.80 -14.10
N LEU A 431 -3.17 14.10 -14.03
CA LEU A 431 -3.26 15.05 -15.13
C LEU A 431 -1.84 15.42 -15.56
N GLY A 432 -1.42 14.97 -16.75
CA GLY A 432 0.01 15.01 -17.13
C GLY A 432 0.86 14.31 -16.07
N ASP A 433 1.95 14.93 -15.61
CA ASP A 433 2.83 14.36 -14.57
C ASP A 433 2.39 14.63 -13.13
N ARG A 434 1.16 15.12 -12.89
CA ARG A 434 0.69 15.57 -11.58
C ARG A 434 -0.47 14.75 -11.04
N VAL A 435 -0.34 14.28 -9.81
CA VAL A 435 -1.43 13.65 -9.05
C VAL A 435 -2.51 14.68 -8.75
N VAL A 436 -3.77 14.31 -8.99
CA VAL A 436 -4.97 15.15 -8.84
C VAL A 436 -6.11 14.43 -8.11
N GLY A 437 -5.93 13.15 -7.78
CA GLY A 437 -6.89 12.37 -7.02
C GLY A 437 -6.47 10.94 -6.73
N THR A 438 -7.36 10.16 -6.12
CA THR A 438 -7.10 8.80 -5.62
C THR A 438 -8.25 7.87 -5.96
N LEU A 439 -8.00 6.68 -6.53
CA LEU A 439 -9.07 5.76 -6.89
C LEU A 439 -9.79 5.22 -5.64
N TRP A 440 -11.11 5.45 -5.57
CA TRP A 440 -11.98 4.73 -4.65
C TRP A 440 -12.40 3.38 -5.26
N GLY A 441 -13.08 3.43 -6.40
CA GLY A 441 -13.63 2.24 -7.05
C GLY A 441 -14.54 2.62 -8.21
N GLY A 442 -15.20 1.63 -8.81
CA GLY A 442 -16.05 1.88 -9.97
C GLY A 442 -16.79 0.64 -10.47
N SER A 443 -17.60 0.85 -11.50
CA SER A 443 -18.34 -0.20 -12.19
C SER A 443 -17.71 -0.58 -13.54
N HIS A 444 -16.62 0.08 -13.96
CA HIS A 444 -15.93 -0.24 -15.20
C HIS A 444 -15.05 -1.48 -15.03
N SER A 445 -15.17 -2.45 -15.93
CA SER A 445 -14.35 -3.66 -15.95
C SER A 445 -14.08 -4.09 -17.39
N CYS A 446 -13.27 -5.14 -17.61
CA CYS A 446 -13.03 -5.62 -18.98
C CYS A 446 -14.29 -6.21 -19.64
N THR A 447 -15.32 -6.52 -18.86
CA THR A 447 -16.61 -7.00 -19.36
C THR A 447 -17.72 -5.95 -19.31
N ALA A 448 -17.59 -4.94 -18.43
CA ALA A 448 -18.52 -3.83 -18.28
C ALA A 448 -17.90 -2.51 -18.80
N LEU A 449 -17.81 -2.38 -20.13
CA LEU A 449 -17.13 -1.27 -20.82
C LEU A 449 -17.84 0.10 -20.75
N ILE A 450 -19.06 0.14 -20.18
CA ILE A 450 -19.89 1.37 -20.04
C ILE A 450 -19.86 1.88 -18.59
N GLY A 451 -19.00 1.31 -17.73
CA GLY A 451 -18.87 1.70 -16.34
C GLY A 451 -18.09 3.00 -16.13
N PHE A 452 -18.07 3.47 -14.89
CA PHE A 452 -17.31 4.64 -14.46
C PHE A 452 -16.46 4.31 -13.25
N ASN A 453 -15.33 4.99 -13.12
CA ASN A 453 -14.52 4.99 -11.90
C ASN A 453 -14.68 6.32 -11.16
N PHE A 454 -14.58 6.27 -9.84
CA PHE A 454 -14.70 7.41 -8.95
C PHE A 454 -13.37 7.64 -8.24
N TYR A 455 -12.87 8.86 -8.36
CA TYR A 455 -11.58 9.28 -7.83
C TYR A 455 -11.76 10.39 -6.82
N GLY A 456 -11.33 10.16 -5.59
CA GLY A 456 -11.27 11.14 -4.53
C GLY A 456 -10.46 12.35 -4.95
N ARG A 457 -11.02 13.54 -4.72
CA ARG A 457 -10.48 14.82 -5.15
C ARG A 457 -9.29 15.27 -4.30
N LEU A 458 -8.11 15.44 -4.92
CA LEU A 458 -6.93 15.92 -4.20
C LEU A 458 -7.11 17.34 -3.68
N ASP A 459 -7.79 18.23 -4.41
CA ASP A 459 -8.01 19.62 -3.99
C ASP A 459 -8.72 19.71 -2.63
N LEU A 460 -9.71 18.83 -2.42
CA LEU A 460 -10.43 18.72 -1.16
C LEU A 460 -9.61 18.02 -0.07
N PHE A 461 -8.91 16.93 -0.41
CA PHE A 461 -8.02 16.23 0.54
C PHE A 461 -6.86 17.12 1.04
N PHE A 462 -6.33 17.95 0.14
CA PHE A 462 -5.29 18.93 0.41
C PHE A 462 -5.76 20.00 1.39
N ALA A 463 -6.96 20.56 1.14
CA ALA A 463 -7.60 21.54 2.02
C ALA A 463 -8.00 20.94 3.39
N GLU A 464 -8.36 19.66 3.44
CA GLU A 464 -8.73 18.97 4.69
C GLU A 464 -7.55 18.75 5.64
N GLY A 465 -6.32 18.76 5.12
CA GLY A 465 -5.13 18.81 5.96
C GLY A 465 -3.86 18.29 5.33
N ALA A 466 -3.92 17.59 4.18
CA ALA A 466 -2.72 17.01 3.56
C ALA A 466 -1.66 18.08 3.23
N SER A 467 -2.09 19.33 3.03
CA SER A 467 -1.23 20.52 2.90
C SER A 467 -0.20 20.68 4.01
N ARG A 468 -0.47 20.27 5.26
CA ARG A 468 0.50 20.35 6.38
C ARG A 468 1.77 19.55 6.13
N TRP A 469 1.71 18.55 5.26
CA TRP A 469 2.82 17.66 4.91
C TRP A 469 3.33 17.92 3.50
N LEU A 470 2.41 18.12 2.54
CA LEU A 470 2.76 18.32 1.14
C LEU A 470 3.22 19.76 0.83
N ALA A 471 2.72 20.75 1.57
CA ALA A 471 3.08 22.16 1.42
C ALA A 471 3.18 22.87 2.79
N PRO A 472 4.08 22.43 3.69
CA PRO A 472 4.19 23.01 5.02
C PRO A 472 4.57 24.50 4.95
N GLU A 473 3.83 25.35 5.66
CA GLU A 473 4.10 26.79 5.76
C GLU A 473 5.55 27.04 6.25
N ASN A 474 6.22 28.04 5.64
CA ASN A 474 7.66 28.38 5.76
C ASN A 474 8.63 27.65 4.79
N ALA A 475 8.23 27.38 3.55
CA ALA A 475 9.12 26.86 2.49
C ALA A 475 9.61 27.94 1.50
N LEU A 476 9.79 29.19 1.96
CA LEU A 476 10.45 30.27 1.21
C LEU A 476 11.81 30.60 1.82
#